data_AF-A0A1F3BMQ6-F1
#
_entry.id   AF-A0A1F3BMQ6-F1
#
_cell.length_a   1.000
_cell.length_b   1.000
_cell.length_c   1.000
_cell.angle_alpha   90.00
_cell.angle_beta   90.00
_cell.angle_gamma   90.00
#
_symmetry.space_group_name_H-M   'P 1'
#
loop_
_entity.id
_entity.type
_entity.pdbx_description
1 polymer ?
#
loop_
_entity_poly.entity_id
_entity_poly.type
_entity_poly.pdbx_seq_one_letter_code
_entity_poly.pdbx_strand_id
1 'polypeptide(L)'
;MAAARETHSRIEAQGAITWVGLTLLLGVSAGAYLAWAWVPVYVTHYEVKQVVRQFGNQAVKNHDDALLVQTMVEKIRSLEQVAQTGPDGRHEPRPAVDLRPQDVTWERVEPASLHVAFDYQRQVVFPFLDRDVERVMTVDLTMDVSTPNWGTSR
;
A
#
# COMPACT_ATOMS: atom_id res chain seq x y z
N MET A 1 -47.05 40.21 33.23
CA MET A 1 -46.00 39.25 33.64
C MET A 1 -46.17 37.91 32.90
N ALA A 2 -45.96 37.88 31.58
CA ALA A 2 -46.14 36.67 30.76
C ALA A 2 -45.02 36.43 29.71
N ALA A 3 -44.01 37.32 29.63
CA ALA A 3 -42.99 37.30 28.58
C ALA A 3 -41.71 36.53 28.94
N ALA A 4 -41.60 35.98 30.17
CA ALA A 4 -40.36 35.35 30.64
C ALA A 4 -40.33 33.82 30.48
N ARG A 5 -41.38 33.19 29.93
CA ARG A 5 -41.48 31.71 29.81
C ARG A 5 -41.21 31.14 28.42
N GLU A 6 -41.09 31.95 27.38
CA GLU A 6 -40.89 31.45 26.00
C GLU A 6 -39.42 31.35 25.56
N THR A 7 -38.47 31.88 26.33
CA THR A 7 -37.06 31.88 25.93
C THR A 7 -36.29 30.62 26.31
N HIS A 8 -36.83 29.75 27.17
CA HIS A 8 -36.14 28.51 27.56
C HIS A 8 -36.34 27.34 26.57
N SER A 9 -37.36 27.36 25.71
CA SER A 9 -37.61 26.25 24.78
C SER A 9 -36.75 26.29 23.50
N ARG A 10 -36.06 27.40 23.21
CA ARG A 10 -35.23 27.53 22.01
C ARG A 10 -33.79 27.04 22.19
N ILE A 11 -33.30 26.94 23.42
CA ILE A 11 -31.93 26.49 23.69
C ILE A 11 -31.82 24.96 23.55
N GLU A 12 -32.87 24.20 23.87
CA GLU A 12 -32.88 22.74 23.69
C GLU A 12 -32.94 22.31 22.21
N ALA A 13 -33.42 23.17 21.32
CA ALA A 13 -33.51 22.89 19.89
C ALA A 13 -32.20 23.16 19.11
N GLN A 14 -31.17 23.76 19.73
CA GLN A 14 -30.00 24.30 19.02
C GLN A 14 -28.65 23.58 19.29
N GLY A 15 -28.61 22.46 20.00
CA GLY A 15 -27.28 21.87 20.30
C GLY A 15 -27.22 20.40 20.71
N ALA A 16 -28.30 19.62 20.58
CA ALA A 16 -28.23 18.21 20.89
C ALA A 16 -27.62 17.45 19.69
N ILE A 17 -26.30 17.27 19.69
CA ILE A 17 -25.68 16.18 18.94
C ILE A 17 -26.37 14.91 19.45
N THR A 18 -27.21 14.30 18.62
CA THR A 18 -27.84 13.03 18.99
C THR A 18 -26.75 11.98 19.15
N TRP A 19 -26.89 11.07 20.11
CA TRP A 19 -25.94 9.95 20.28
C TRP A 19 -25.70 9.18 18.96
N VAL A 20 -26.74 9.09 18.13
CA VAL A 20 -26.65 8.55 16.77
C VAL A 20 -25.71 9.37 15.89
N GLY A 21 -25.87 10.69 15.85
CA GLY A 21 -25.00 11.60 15.10
C GLY A 21 -23.54 11.52 15.55
N LEU A 22 -23.30 11.50 16.87
CA LEU A 22 -21.95 11.31 17.42
C LEU A 22 -21.35 9.97 16.99
N THR A 23 -22.13 8.88 17.06
CA THR A 23 -21.66 7.54 16.67
C THR A 23 -21.31 7.48 15.19
N LEU A 24 -22.15 8.07 14.32
CA LEU A 24 -21.87 8.13 12.88
C LEU A 24 -20.60 8.95 12.59
N LEU A 25 -20.45 10.10 13.24
CA LEU A 25 -19.27 10.95 13.07
C LEU A 25 -17.98 10.22 13.49
N LEU A 26 -18.01 9.52 14.62
CA LEU A 26 -16.88 8.70 15.08
C LEU A 26 -16.58 7.56 14.10
N GLY A 27 -17.61 6.88 13.59
CA GLY A 27 -17.44 5.81 12.59
C GLY A 27 -16.79 6.30 11.30
N VAL A 28 -17.28 7.42 10.75
CA VAL A 28 -16.72 8.03 9.54
C VAL A 28 -15.27 8.48 9.78
N SER A 29 -15.00 9.12 10.92
CA SER A 29 -13.66 9.60 11.26
C SER A 29 -12.67 8.44 11.43
N ALA A 30 -13.08 7.35 12.09
CA ALA A 30 -12.28 6.14 12.22
C ALA A 30 -12.01 5.48 10.86
N GLY A 31 -13.02 5.39 10.00
CA GLY A 31 -12.87 4.87 8.64
C GLY A 31 -11.92 5.71 7.79
N ALA A 32 -12.03 7.04 7.86
CA ALA A 32 -11.14 7.96 7.16
C ALA A 32 -9.69 7.83 7.64
N TYR A 33 -9.47 7.69 8.95
CA TYR A 33 -8.14 7.48 9.51
C TYR A 33 -7.51 6.16 9.03
N LEU A 34 -8.28 5.06 9.06
CA LEU A 34 -7.82 3.78 8.56
C LEU A 34 -7.51 3.83 7.06
N ALA A 35 -8.37 4.47 6.25
CA ALA A 35 -8.10 4.65 4.84
C ALA A 35 -6.82 5.46 4.61
N TRP A 36 -6.63 6.57 5.33
CA TRP A 36 -5.42 7.37 5.23
C TRP A 36 -4.14 6.59 5.56
N ALA A 37 -4.17 5.74 6.60
CA ALA A 37 -3.02 4.92 6.98
C ALA A 37 -2.74 3.77 5.99
N TRP A 38 -3.79 3.10 5.49
CA TRP A 38 -3.64 1.87 4.68
C TRP A 38 -3.56 2.11 3.17
N VAL A 39 -4.20 3.15 2.64
CA VAL A 39 -4.25 3.40 1.19
C VAL A 39 -2.85 3.49 0.57
N PRO A 40 -1.87 4.24 1.14
CA PRO A 40 -0.51 4.29 0.57
C PRO A 40 0.14 2.91 0.44
N VAL A 41 -0.04 2.03 1.43
CA VAL A 41 0.52 0.66 1.43
C VAL A 41 -0.02 -0.15 0.27
N TYR A 42 -1.34 -0.07 0.01
CA TYR A 42 -1.98 -0.77 -1.09
C TYR A 42 -1.63 -0.17 -2.46
N VAL A 43 -1.46 1.15 -2.54
CA VAL A 43 -1.00 1.83 -3.76
C VAL A 43 0.40 1.36 -4.13
N THR A 44 1.36 1.39 -3.20
CA THR A 44 2.72 0.89 -3.44
C THR A 44 2.70 -0.60 -3.81
N HIS A 45 1.88 -1.42 -3.17
CA HIS A 45 1.76 -2.84 -3.54
C HIS A 45 1.22 -3.04 -4.97
N TYR A 46 0.27 -2.20 -5.39
CA TYR A 46 -0.19 -2.20 -6.78
C TYR A 46 0.93 -1.81 -7.74
N GLU A 47 1.73 -0.78 -7.42
CA GLU A 47 2.89 -0.38 -8.21
C GLU A 47 3.95 -1.48 -8.32
N VAL A 48 4.25 -2.19 -7.22
CA VAL A 48 5.14 -3.37 -7.22
C VAL A 48 4.64 -4.40 -8.24
N LYS A 49 3.34 -4.73 -8.21
CA LYS A 49 2.75 -5.67 -9.18
C LYS A 49 2.84 -5.15 -10.62
N GLN A 50 2.73 -3.85 -10.84
CA GLN A 50 2.92 -3.25 -12.17
C GLN A 50 4.38 -3.37 -12.64
N VAL A 51 5.36 -3.12 -11.77
CA VAL A 51 6.78 -3.32 -12.10
C VAL A 51 7.04 -4.78 -12.45
N VAL A 52 6.54 -5.74 -11.66
CA VAL A 52 6.69 -7.18 -11.96
C VAL A 52 6.11 -7.51 -13.35
N ARG A 53 4.93 -6.98 -13.69
CA ARG A 53 4.33 -7.16 -15.02
C ARG A 53 5.16 -6.55 -16.14
N GLN A 54 5.74 -5.37 -15.92
CA GLN A 54 6.62 -4.73 -16.90
C GLN A 54 7.86 -5.59 -17.17
N PHE A 55 8.49 -6.14 -16.13
CA PHE A 55 9.64 -7.04 -16.29
C PHE A 55 9.24 -8.41 -16.86
N GLY A 56 8.05 -8.92 -16.53
CA GLY A 56 7.49 -10.10 -17.20
C GLY A 56 7.34 -9.90 -18.72
N ASN A 57 6.89 -8.72 -19.16
CA ASN A 57 6.85 -8.38 -20.58
C ASN A 57 8.25 -8.26 -21.21
N GLN A 58 9.25 -7.77 -20.47
CA GLN A 58 10.63 -7.73 -20.95
C GLN A 58 11.23 -9.14 -21.09
N ALA A 59 10.83 -10.07 -20.24
CA ALA A 59 11.24 -11.47 -20.27
C ALA A 59 10.83 -12.23 -21.54
N VAL A 60 9.90 -11.68 -22.32
CA VAL A 60 9.51 -12.17 -23.66
C VAL A 60 10.67 -12.04 -24.65
N LYS A 61 11.46 -10.97 -24.54
CA LYS A 61 12.57 -10.66 -25.47
C LYS A 61 13.94 -10.88 -24.87
N ASN A 62 14.06 -10.79 -23.55
CA ASN A 62 15.31 -10.99 -22.82
C ASN A 62 15.25 -12.32 -22.05
N HIS A 63 16.22 -13.21 -22.32
CA HIS A 63 16.36 -14.50 -21.65
C HIS A 63 17.34 -14.47 -20.46
N ASP A 64 17.97 -13.33 -20.18
CA ASP A 64 18.82 -13.15 -19.01
C ASP A 64 17.97 -12.89 -17.76
N ASP A 65 17.47 -13.98 -17.18
CA ASP A 65 16.59 -13.95 -16.00
C ASP A 65 17.29 -13.34 -14.77
N ALA A 66 18.59 -13.55 -14.60
CA ALA A 66 19.34 -12.98 -13.48
C ALA A 66 19.38 -11.44 -13.57
N LEU A 67 19.69 -10.90 -14.75
CA LEU A 67 19.69 -9.45 -14.96
C LEU A 67 18.29 -8.84 -14.79
N LEU A 68 17.24 -9.54 -15.29
CA LEU A 68 15.86 -9.09 -15.15
C LEU A 68 15.43 -9.03 -13.69
N VAL A 69 15.68 -10.08 -12.91
CA VAL A 69 15.36 -10.11 -11.48
C VAL A 69 16.12 -9.02 -10.73
N GLN A 70 17.43 -8.86 -10.98
CA GLN A 70 18.23 -7.83 -10.34
C GLN A 70 17.66 -6.42 -10.61
N THR A 71 17.42 -6.09 -11.88
CA THR A 71 16.93 -4.77 -12.29
C THR A 71 15.51 -4.53 -11.77
N MET A 72 14.67 -5.56 -11.74
CA MET A 72 13.32 -5.50 -11.18
C MET A 72 13.36 -5.17 -9.68
N VAL A 73 14.21 -5.86 -8.92
CA VAL A 73 14.36 -5.64 -7.47
C VAL A 73 14.90 -4.24 -7.19
N GLU A 74 15.92 -3.78 -7.92
CA GLU A 74 16.43 -2.41 -7.80
C GLU A 74 15.33 -1.38 -8.09
N LYS A 75 14.52 -1.62 -9.13
CA LYS A 75 13.38 -0.74 -9.46
C LYS A 75 12.33 -0.73 -8.35
N ILE A 76 11.96 -1.89 -7.80
CA ILE A 76 11.00 -2.00 -6.69
C ILE A 76 11.51 -1.23 -5.46
N ARG A 77 12.78 -1.40 -5.09
CA ARG A 77 13.40 -0.69 -3.96
C ARG A 77 13.42 0.83 -4.16
N SER A 78 13.41 1.30 -5.42
CA SER A 78 13.37 2.71 -5.76
C SER A 78 11.98 3.35 -5.75
N LEU A 79 10.90 2.57 -5.64
CA LEU A 79 9.52 3.09 -5.72
C LEU A 79 9.21 4.07 -4.58
N GLU A 80 9.67 3.77 -3.38
CA GLU A 80 9.37 4.54 -2.19
C GLU A 80 10.52 4.43 -1.19
N GLN A 81 10.84 5.54 -0.53
CA GLN A 81 11.77 5.59 0.59
C GLN A 81 11.04 6.06 1.83
N VAL A 82 11.20 5.33 2.93
CA VAL A 82 10.66 5.68 4.24
C VAL A 82 11.80 6.07 5.16
N ALA A 83 11.57 7.12 5.96
CA ALA A 83 12.52 7.49 7.00
C ALA A 83 12.40 6.47 8.13
N GLN A 84 13.44 5.64 8.30
CA GLN A 84 13.53 4.70 9.41
C GLN A 84 14.60 5.18 10.37
N THR A 85 14.33 5.10 11.67
CA THR A 85 15.34 5.39 12.68
C THR A 85 16.38 4.26 12.66
N GLY A 86 17.60 4.59 12.26
CA GLY A 86 18.73 3.67 12.30
C GLY A 86 19.18 3.36 13.74
N PRO A 87 20.10 2.39 13.92
CA PRO A 87 20.64 2.01 15.23
C PRO A 87 21.24 3.19 16.01
N ASP A 88 21.77 4.18 15.28
CA ASP A 88 22.42 5.37 15.83
C ASP A 88 21.42 6.49 16.20
N GLY A 89 20.11 6.20 16.15
CA GLY A 89 19.06 7.17 16.44
C GLY A 89 18.82 8.23 15.33
N ARG A 90 19.55 8.13 14.21
CA ARG A 90 19.37 9.03 13.06
C ARG A 90 18.32 8.48 12.11
N HIS A 91 17.51 9.37 11.53
CA HIS A 91 16.59 9.00 10.45
C HIS A 91 17.37 8.79 9.15
N GLU A 92 17.33 7.57 8.62
CA GLU A 92 17.94 7.21 7.34
C GLU A 92 16.84 6.84 6.35
N PRO A 93 16.93 7.30 5.09
CA PRO A 93 16.01 6.85 4.05
C PRO A 93 16.32 5.38 3.75
N ARG A 94 15.33 4.52 3.96
CA ARG A 94 15.41 3.10 3.60
C ARG A 94 14.34 2.76 2.58
N PRO A 95 14.62 1.83 1.65
CA PRO A 95 13.63 1.39 0.69
C PRO A 95 12.43 0.84 1.46
N ALA A 96 11.25 1.31 1.08
CA ALA A 96 10.03 0.95 1.74
C ALA A 96 9.65 -0.53 1.50
N VAL A 97 10.26 -1.13 0.48
CA VAL A 97 10.24 -2.56 0.16
C VAL A 97 11.69 -3.05 0.17
N ASP A 98 12.10 -3.75 1.23
CA ASP A 98 13.42 -4.36 1.32
C ASP A 98 13.37 -5.78 0.73
N LEU A 99 13.52 -5.86 -0.60
CA LEU A 99 13.51 -7.10 -1.35
C LEU A 99 14.92 -7.38 -1.88
N ARG A 100 15.37 -8.64 -1.80
CA ARG A 100 16.65 -9.07 -2.39
C ARG A 100 16.39 -10.03 -3.54
N PRO A 101 17.28 -10.12 -4.56
CA PRO A 101 17.09 -11.02 -5.70
C PRO A 101 16.85 -12.48 -5.30
N GLN A 102 17.52 -12.96 -4.25
CA GLN A 102 17.35 -14.33 -3.76
C GLN A 102 16.00 -14.61 -3.07
N ASP A 103 15.24 -13.56 -2.71
CA ASP A 103 13.92 -13.70 -2.11
C ASP A 103 12.82 -13.82 -3.19
N VAL A 104 13.20 -13.73 -4.48
CA VAL A 104 12.29 -13.78 -5.64
C VAL A 104 12.35 -15.15 -6.29
N THR A 105 11.21 -15.83 -6.30
CA THR A 105 10.98 -16.98 -7.18
C THR A 105 10.71 -16.46 -8.59
N TRP A 106 11.52 -16.88 -9.55
CA TRP A 106 11.40 -16.55 -10.97
C TRP A 106 11.52 -17.84 -11.79
N GLU A 107 10.39 -18.37 -12.24
CA GLU A 107 10.32 -19.68 -12.88
C GLU A 107 9.58 -19.60 -14.22
N ARG A 108 10.23 -20.05 -15.28
CA ARG A 108 9.59 -20.23 -16.59
C ARG A 108 8.87 -21.59 -16.60
N VAL A 109 7.57 -21.57 -16.85
CA VAL A 109 6.68 -22.73 -16.84
C VAL A 109 6.16 -22.97 -18.26
N GLU A 110 6.21 -24.22 -18.72
CA GLU A 110 5.71 -24.64 -20.04
C GLU A 110 4.19 -24.36 -20.17
N PRO A 111 3.66 -23.89 -21.33
CA PRO A 111 4.32 -23.73 -22.63
C PRO A 111 5.01 -22.38 -22.89
N ALA A 112 4.71 -21.34 -22.10
CA ALA A 112 5.33 -20.00 -22.20
C ALA A 112 4.82 -19.09 -21.08
N SER A 113 4.78 -19.58 -19.84
CA SER A 113 4.39 -18.79 -18.68
C SER A 113 5.62 -18.41 -17.85
N LEU A 114 5.55 -17.29 -17.17
CA LEU A 114 6.50 -16.87 -16.15
C LEU A 114 5.77 -16.74 -14.82
N HIS A 115 6.20 -17.53 -13.84
CA HIS A 115 5.76 -17.43 -12.47
C HIS A 115 6.76 -16.57 -11.68
N VAL A 116 6.25 -15.50 -11.06
CA VAL A 116 7.01 -14.62 -10.18
C VAL A 116 6.32 -14.55 -8.84
N ALA A 117 7.02 -14.97 -7.79
CA ALA A 117 6.49 -14.95 -6.44
C ALA A 117 7.52 -14.46 -5.42
N PHE A 118 7.09 -13.65 -4.46
CA PHE A 118 7.88 -13.22 -3.31
C PHE A 118 6.98 -12.59 -2.24
N ASP A 119 7.46 -12.64 -1.00
CA ASP A 119 6.88 -11.93 0.13
C ASP A 119 7.81 -10.77 0.53
N TYR A 120 7.22 -9.68 1.00
CA TYR A 120 7.97 -8.59 1.62
C TYR A 120 7.20 -7.97 2.77
N GLN A 121 7.93 -7.45 3.76
CA GLN A 121 7.34 -6.78 4.91
C GLN A 121 7.11 -5.30 4.61
N ARG A 122 5.99 -4.77 5.09
CA ARG A 122 5.66 -3.34 5.09
C ARG A 122 5.25 -2.91 6.48
N GLN A 123 5.85 -1.82 6.95
CA GLN A 123 5.45 -1.17 8.19
C GLN A 123 4.35 -0.16 7.90
N VAL A 124 3.26 -0.23 8.66
CA VAL A 124 2.16 0.74 8.65
C VAL A 124 2.24 1.53 9.95
N VAL A 125 2.53 2.83 9.83
CA VAL A 125 2.66 3.73 10.97
C VAL A 125 1.30 4.31 11.32
N PHE A 126 0.88 4.16 12.57
CA PHE A 126 -0.35 4.75 13.12
C PHE A 126 0.02 5.89 14.08
N PRO A 127 0.27 7.11 13.57
CA PRO A 127 0.85 8.19 14.35
C PRO A 127 -0.03 8.61 15.54
N PHE A 128 -1.36 8.57 15.42
CA PHE A 128 -2.25 8.92 16.53
C PHE A 128 -2.35 7.83 17.61
N LEU A 129 -1.88 6.62 17.32
CA LEU A 129 -1.89 5.50 18.25
C LEU A 129 -0.50 5.19 18.81
N ASP A 130 0.54 5.91 18.35
CA ASP A 130 1.94 5.65 18.67
C ASP A 130 2.30 4.16 18.49
N ARG A 131 1.88 3.59 17.36
CA ARG A 131 2.01 2.17 17.05
C ARG A 131 2.37 1.96 15.60
N ASP A 132 3.19 0.95 15.39
CA ASP A 132 3.52 0.44 14.07
C ASP A 132 3.02 -1.00 13.94
N VAL A 133 2.52 -1.34 12.77
CA VAL A 133 2.09 -2.71 12.45
C VAL A 133 2.86 -3.18 11.23
N GLU A 134 3.51 -4.33 11.37
CA GLU A 134 4.12 -5.03 10.25
C GLU A 134 3.08 -5.86 9.51
N ARG A 135 3.07 -5.75 8.19
CA ARG A 135 2.23 -6.52 7.29
C ARG A 135 3.09 -7.19 6.24
N VAL A 136 2.99 -8.52 6.13
CA VAL A 136 3.54 -9.26 5.00
C VAL A 136 2.62 -9.06 3.79
N MET A 137 3.23 -8.64 2.69
CA MET A 137 2.58 -8.46 1.40
C MET A 137 3.11 -9.52 0.44
N THR A 138 2.20 -10.29 -0.15
CA THR A 138 2.53 -11.37 -1.07
C THR A 138 2.30 -10.93 -2.50
N VAL A 139 3.32 -11.11 -3.33
CA VAL A 139 3.22 -11.06 -4.78
C VAL A 139 3.31 -12.49 -5.27
N ASP A 140 2.28 -12.93 -5.99
CA ASP A 140 2.22 -14.21 -6.68
C ASP A 140 1.50 -13.93 -8.00
N LEU A 141 2.27 -13.98 -9.08
CA LEU A 141 1.80 -13.67 -10.43
C LEU A 141 2.31 -14.73 -11.40
N THR A 142 1.38 -15.32 -12.15
CA THR A 142 1.70 -16.11 -13.33
C THR A 142 1.26 -15.34 -14.56
N MET A 143 2.19 -15.13 -15.49
CA MET A 143 1.98 -14.29 -16.68
C MET A 143 2.31 -15.10 -17.92
N ASP A 144 1.48 -14.97 -18.96
CA ASP A 144 1.80 -15.49 -20.28
C ASP A 144 2.88 -14.62 -20.92
N VAL A 145 4.02 -15.21 -21.25
CA VAL A 145 5.18 -14.58 -21.90
C VAL A 145 5.31 -15.00 -23.37
N SER A 146 4.29 -15.62 -23.96
CA SER A 146 4.23 -15.90 -25.40
C SER A 146 4.00 -14.62 -26.21
N THR A 147 3.23 -13.68 -25.68
CA THR A 147 2.94 -12.39 -26.32
C THR A 147 3.09 -11.25 -25.32
N PRO A 148 3.80 -10.17 -25.67
CA PRO A 148 4.00 -9.07 -24.74
C PRO A 148 2.71 -8.27 -24.58
N ASN A 149 2.20 -8.14 -23.35
CA ASN A 149 1.00 -7.40 -23.04
C ASN A 149 1.33 -6.05 -22.39
N TRP A 150 1.52 -5.03 -23.22
CA TRP A 150 1.84 -3.66 -22.76
C TRP A 150 0.63 -2.89 -22.18
N GLY A 151 -0.54 -3.53 -22.08
CA GLY A 151 -1.80 -2.88 -21.71
C GLY A 151 -2.39 -2.02 -22.83
N THR A 152 -3.53 -1.38 -22.56
CA THR A 152 -4.05 -0.34 -23.46
C THR A 152 -3.13 0.86 -23.38
N SER A 153 -2.38 1.11 -24.46
CA SER A 153 -1.62 2.34 -24.66
C SER A 153 -2.54 3.54 -24.42
N ARG A 154 -2.33 4.26 -23.33
CA ARG A 154 -3.04 5.50 -22.98
C ARG A 154 -2.28 6.70 -23.50
#